data_AF-A0AAJ6QLT9-F1
#
_entry.id   AF-A0AAJ6QLT9-F1
#
_cell.length_a   1.000
_cell.length_b   1.000
_cell.length_c   1.000
_cell.angle_alpha   90.00
_cell.angle_beta   90.00
_cell.angle_gamma   90.00
#
_symmetry.space_group_name_H-M   'P 1'
#
loop_
_entity.id
_entity.type
_entity.pdbx_description
1 polymer ?
#
loop_
_entity_poly.entity_id
_entity_poly.type
_entity_poly.pdbx_seq_one_letter_code
_entity_poly.pdbx_strand_id
1 'polypeptide(L)'
;MTRSPKSRGKNEHPGSKSNPENGSHNASKKEDKRVEALEEAELCQWLEFAADVANRKNLTDDQLMIYLRFLDNALATRAFVTGPRSTTADTTLYAALRDVVSKLSFPDKERVPRVGRWFSHLQSLKGPKSAGVIFSLTPLY
;
A
#
# COMPACT_ATOMS: atom_id res chain seq x y z
N MET A 1 76.76 -11.95 45.08
CA MET A 1 77.68 -12.38 44.01
C MET A 1 77.43 -13.84 43.68
N THR A 2 76.90 -14.15 42.48
CA THR A 2 77.24 -15.30 41.60
C THR A 2 76.31 -15.37 40.37
N ARG A 3 76.86 -14.94 39.22
CA ARG A 3 76.74 -15.38 37.81
C ARG A 3 75.37 -15.66 37.12
N SER A 4 75.12 -14.85 36.07
CA SER A 4 74.34 -15.03 34.81
C SER A 4 74.65 -16.34 34.04
N PRO A 5 73.91 -16.82 32.97
CA PRO A 5 73.30 -16.03 31.88
C PRO A 5 72.03 -16.55 31.11
N LYS A 6 71.42 -15.62 30.37
CA LYS A 6 70.75 -15.65 29.03
C LYS A 6 69.96 -16.90 28.58
N SER A 7 68.70 -16.70 28.18
CA SER A 7 68.05 -17.44 27.09
C SER A 7 66.86 -16.68 26.48
N ARG A 8 66.80 -16.71 25.15
CA ARG A 8 65.90 -16.01 24.23
C ARG A 8 64.70 -16.92 23.94
N GLY A 9 63.49 -16.50 24.31
CA GLY A 9 62.24 -17.19 23.99
C GLY A 9 61.34 -16.34 23.10
N LYS A 10 61.24 -16.72 21.83
CA LYS A 10 60.17 -16.31 20.91
C LYS A 10 58.88 -16.96 21.37
N ASN A 11 57.76 -16.23 21.37
CA ASN A 11 56.43 -16.83 21.25
C ASN A 11 55.59 -15.96 20.31
N GLU A 12 55.33 -16.50 19.12
CA GLU A 12 54.32 -16.06 18.16
C GLU A 12 53.04 -16.89 18.41
N HIS A 13 51.85 -16.26 18.47
CA HIS A 13 50.55 -16.78 17.99
C HIS A 13 49.39 -15.81 18.32
N PRO A 14 48.24 -15.85 17.61
CA PRO A 14 48.05 -15.35 16.26
C PRO A 14 46.95 -14.26 16.18
N GLY A 15 46.97 -13.47 15.12
CA GLY A 15 45.91 -12.53 14.79
C GLY A 15 44.57 -13.22 14.56
N SER A 16 43.58 -12.90 15.39
CA SER A 16 42.18 -13.12 15.07
C SER A 16 41.78 -12.12 13.98
N LYS A 17 41.78 -12.58 12.72
CA LYS A 17 41.07 -11.88 11.65
C LYS A 17 39.57 -12.09 11.88
N SER A 18 38.92 -11.12 12.52
CA SER A 18 37.46 -10.96 12.42
C SER A 18 37.14 -10.61 10.96
N ASN A 19 36.46 -11.51 10.27
CA ASN A 19 36.02 -11.32 8.89
C ASN A 19 34.81 -10.36 8.86
N PRO A 20 34.88 -9.17 8.22
CA PRO A 20 33.78 -8.20 8.22
C PRO A 20 32.72 -8.42 7.11
N GLU A 21 32.85 -9.46 6.27
CA GLU A 21 32.10 -9.52 5.01
C GLU A 21 30.65 -10.04 5.10
N ASN A 22 30.20 -10.54 6.25
CA ASN A 22 28.83 -11.10 6.40
C ASN A 22 27.72 -10.09 6.74
N GLY A 23 28.05 -8.81 6.94
CA GLY A 23 27.09 -7.78 7.34
C GLY A 23 26.20 -7.25 6.20
N SER A 24 26.71 -7.21 4.97
CA SER A 24 26.06 -6.47 3.87
C SER A 24 24.88 -7.23 3.25
N HIS A 25 24.99 -8.56 3.07
CA HIS A 25 23.95 -9.36 2.41
C HIS A 25 22.70 -9.58 3.29
N ASN A 26 22.87 -9.58 4.62
CA ASN A 26 21.75 -9.69 5.56
C ASN A 26 20.95 -8.39 5.67
N ALA A 27 21.56 -7.23 5.40
CA ALA A 27 20.89 -5.94 5.47
C ALA A 27 19.91 -5.74 4.31
N SER A 28 20.34 -5.99 3.06
CA SER A 28 19.45 -5.91 1.89
C SER A 28 18.28 -6.87 1.98
N LYS A 29 18.53 -8.13 2.34
CA LYS A 29 17.47 -9.14 2.48
C LYS A 29 16.47 -8.82 3.61
N LYS A 30 16.90 -8.08 4.64
CA LYS A 30 16.02 -7.63 5.72
C LYS A 30 15.16 -6.44 5.29
N GLU A 31 15.71 -5.55 4.46
CA GLU A 31 14.96 -4.41 3.92
C GLU A 31 13.92 -4.86 2.89
N ASP A 32 14.27 -5.77 1.98
CA ASP A 32 13.31 -6.32 1.00
C ASP A 32 12.10 -6.96 1.68
N LYS A 33 12.34 -7.76 2.73
CA LYS A 33 11.27 -8.38 3.54
C LYS A 33 10.43 -7.35 4.28
N ARG A 34 11.03 -6.23 4.71
CA ARG A 34 10.31 -5.16 5.39
C ARG A 34 9.40 -4.43 4.41
N VAL A 35 9.89 -4.14 3.21
CA VAL A 35 9.09 -3.52 2.14
C VAL A 35 7.91 -4.42 1.78
N GLU A 36 8.14 -5.72 1.57
CA GLU A 36 7.08 -6.70 1.30
C GLU A 36 6.02 -6.72 2.41
N ALA A 37 6.44 -6.75 3.68
CA ALA A 37 5.52 -6.71 4.82
C ALA A 37 4.71 -5.41 4.91
N LEU A 38 5.27 -4.27 4.50
CA LEU A 38 4.55 -2.99 4.44
C LEU A 38 3.52 -2.97 3.32
N GLU A 39 3.86 -3.49 2.15
CA GLU A 39 2.92 -3.63 1.02
C GLU A 39 1.75 -4.56 1.39
N GLU A 40 2.04 -5.67 2.07
CA GLU A 40 1.01 -6.59 2.56
C GLU A 40 0.13 -5.93 3.63
N ALA A 41 0.72 -5.21 4.58
CA ALA A 41 -0.03 -4.49 5.60
C ALA A 41 -0.95 -3.41 4.99
N GLU A 42 -0.47 -2.67 3.99
CA GLU A 42 -1.27 -1.67 3.28
C GLU A 42 -2.42 -2.34 2.52
N LEU A 43 -2.18 -3.47 1.86
CA LEU A 43 -3.23 -4.26 1.22
C LEU A 43 -4.31 -4.70 2.22
N CYS A 44 -3.90 -5.26 3.37
CA CYS A 44 -4.81 -5.68 4.42
C CYS A 44 -5.64 -4.51 4.98
N GLN A 45 -5.01 -3.36 5.22
CA GLN A 45 -5.71 -2.16 5.70
C GLN A 45 -6.82 -1.72 4.72
N TRP A 46 -6.57 -1.76 3.42
CA TRP A 46 -7.59 -1.42 2.43
C TRP A 46 -8.72 -2.45 2.34
N LEU A 47 -8.41 -3.74 2.54
CA LEU A 47 -9.42 -4.79 2.60
C LEU A 47 -10.32 -4.64 3.84
N GLU A 48 -9.73 -4.30 4.99
CA GLU A 48 -10.48 -3.99 6.22
C GLU A 48 -11.37 -2.77 6.03
N PHE A 49 -10.85 -1.71 5.41
CA PHE A 49 -11.63 -0.53 5.07
C PHE A 49 -12.81 -0.87 4.15
N ALA A 50 -12.59 -1.68 3.11
CA ALA A 50 -13.65 -2.14 2.22
C ALA A 50 -14.72 -2.96 2.97
N ALA A 51 -14.31 -3.81 3.90
CA ALA A 51 -15.21 -4.59 4.73
C ALA A 51 -16.03 -3.71 5.69
N ASP A 52 -15.42 -2.71 6.35
CA ASP A 52 -16.14 -1.76 7.21
C ASP A 52 -17.22 -1.02 6.42
N VAL A 53 -16.88 -0.52 5.23
CA VAL A 53 -17.85 0.16 4.36
C VAL A 53 -18.98 -0.78 3.94
N ALA A 54 -18.67 -2.00 3.50
CA ALA A 54 -19.67 -2.97 3.05
C ALA A 54 -20.62 -3.43 4.19
N ASN A 55 -20.11 -3.50 5.42
CA ASN A 55 -20.90 -3.93 6.58
C ASN A 55 -21.88 -2.85 7.07
N ARG A 56 -21.67 -1.58 6.70
CA ARG A 56 -22.54 -0.47 7.10
C ARG A 56 -23.73 -0.34 6.15
N LYS A 57 -24.82 -1.03 6.50
CA LYS A 57 -26.02 -1.14 5.66
C LYS A 57 -26.84 0.16 5.48
N ASN A 58 -26.63 1.18 6.33
CA ASN A 58 -27.47 2.38 6.40
C ASN A 58 -26.66 3.67 6.59
N LEU A 59 -25.56 3.84 5.86
CA LEU A 59 -24.84 5.13 5.88
C LEU A 59 -25.73 6.24 5.32
N THR A 60 -25.80 7.36 6.03
CA THR A 60 -26.31 8.60 5.43
C THR A 60 -25.32 9.10 4.37
N ASP A 61 -25.79 9.91 3.42
CA ASP A 61 -24.92 10.50 2.39
C ASP A 61 -23.74 11.28 3.01
N ASP A 62 -23.97 11.99 4.10
CA ASP A 62 -22.92 12.69 4.85
C ASP A 62 -21.89 11.74 5.46
N GLN A 63 -22.32 10.63 6.04
CA GLN A 63 -21.41 9.63 6.59
C GLN A 63 -20.62 8.96 5.46
N LEU A 64 -21.27 8.58 4.37
CA LEU A 64 -20.62 8.03 3.19
C LEU A 64 -19.58 9.01 2.63
N MET A 65 -19.89 10.31 2.62
CA MET A 65 -18.97 11.35 2.13
C MET A 65 -17.68 11.45 2.97
N ILE A 66 -17.72 11.13 4.27
CA ILE A 66 -16.51 11.06 5.11
C ILE A 66 -15.57 9.96 4.60
N TYR A 67 -16.10 8.77 4.34
CA TYR A 67 -15.33 7.65 3.78
C TYR A 67 -14.79 7.95 2.39
N LEU A 68 -15.62 8.54 1.54
CA LEU A 68 -15.22 8.88 0.18
C LEU A 68 -14.15 9.96 0.16
N ARG A 69 -14.20 10.96 1.05
CA ARG A 69 -13.14 11.97 1.18
C ARG A 69 -11.84 11.39 1.69
N PHE A 70 -11.89 10.45 2.62
CA PHE A 70 -10.70 9.73 3.07
C PHE A 70 -10.03 8.98 1.92
N LEU A 71 -10.82 8.21 1.16
CA LEU A 71 -10.34 7.51 -0.03
C LEU A 71 -9.82 8.48 -1.11
N ASP A 72 -10.55 9.58 -1.34
CA ASP A 72 -10.17 10.60 -2.32
C ASP A 72 -8.80 11.20 -2.01
N ASN A 73 -8.53 11.47 -0.73
CA ASN A 73 -7.21 11.95 -0.27
C ASN A 73 -6.12 10.90 -0.44
N ALA A 74 -6.39 9.63 -0.12
CA ALA A 74 -5.43 8.55 -0.32
C ALA A 74 -5.06 8.35 -1.80
N LEU A 75 -6.02 8.61 -2.70
CA LEU A 75 -5.83 8.57 -4.14
C LEU A 75 -5.21 9.86 -4.71
N ALA A 76 -4.80 10.84 -3.90
CA ALA A 76 -4.19 12.10 -4.38
C ALA A 76 -3.00 11.86 -5.32
N THR A 77 -2.07 11.01 -4.88
CA THR A 77 -0.79 10.77 -5.56
C THR A 77 -0.72 9.39 -6.21
N ARG A 78 -1.81 8.61 -6.17
CA ARG A 78 -1.81 7.19 -6.56
C ARG A 78 -2.89 6.89 -7.60
N ALA A 79 -2.59 5.95 -8.48
CA ALA A 79 -3.56 5.43 -9.45
C ALA A 79 -4.50 4.40 -8.82
N PHE A 80 -3.98 3.61 -7.86
CA PHE A 80 -4.68 2.57 -7.11
C PHE A 80 -4.41 2.71 -5.62
N VAL A 81 -5.21 2.04 -4.78
CA VAL A 81 -5.12 2.22 -3.33
C VAL A 81 -3.80 1.71 -2.74
N THR A 82 -3.23 0.65 -3.31
CA THR A 82 -1.92 0.06 -2.95
C THR A 82 -0.78 0.52 -3.87
N GLY A 83 -0.94 1.62 -4.62
CA GLY A 83 0.13 2.21 -5.43
C GLY A 83 -0.04 2.10 -6.95
N PRO A 84 0.96 1.64 -7.72
CA PRO A 84 0.96 1.78 -9.18
C PRO A 84 0.21 0.68 -9.94
N ARG A 85 -0.05 -0.47 -9.30
CA ARG A 85 -0.74 -1.61 -9.91
C ARG A 85 -2.06 -1.85 -9.21
N SER A 86 -3.07 -2.25 -9.99
CA SER A 86 -4.35 -2.70 -9.43
C SER A 86 -4.14 -3.98 -8.62
N THR A 87 -4.72 -4.03 -7.43
CA THR A 87 -4.71 -5.22 -6.58
C THR A 87 -6.12 -5.65 -6.21
N THR A 88 -6.22 -6.77 -5.48
CA THR A 88 -7.50 -7.25 -4.95
C THR A 88 -8.20 -6.19 -4.09
N ALA A 89 -7.44 -5.37 -3.35
CA ALA A 89 -8.03 -4.27 -2.56
C ALA A 89 -8.84 -3.30 -3.43
N ASP A 90 -8.35 -2.92 -4.62
CA ASP A 90 -9.09 -2.03 -5.50
C ASP A 90 -10.40 -2.67 -5.96
N THR A 91 -10.35 -3.93 -6.36
CA THR A 91 -11.54 -4.65 -6.85
C THR A 91 -12.59 -4.87 -5.75
N THR A 92 -12.14 -5.20 -4.54
CA THR A 92 -13.01 -5.39 -3.37
C THR A 92 -13.63 -4.07 -2.94
N LEU A 93 -12.83 -3.01 -2.86
CA LEU A 93 -13.32 -1.69 -2.47
C LEU A 93 -14.29 -1.11 -3.51
N TYR A 94 -14.01 -1.31 -4.80
CA TYR A 94 -14.94 -0.94 -5.87
C TYR A 94 -16.28 -1.65 -5.70
N ALA A 95 -16.26 -2.96 -5.45
CA ALA A 95 -17.49 -3.73 -5.27
C ALA A 95 -18.29 -3.25 -4.05
N ALA A 96 -17.62 -2.96 -2.93
CA ALA A 96 -18.25 -2.44 -1.72
C ALA A 96 -18.89 -1.06 -1.93
N LEU A 97 -18.24 -0.18 -2.71
CA LEU A 97 -18.69 1.19 -2.92
C LEU A 97 -19.65 1.37 -4.10
N ARG A 98 -19.65 0.47 -5.08
CA ARG A 98 -20.36 0.65 -6.36
C ARG A 98 -21.82 1.03 -6.17
N ASP A 99 -22.55 0.25 -5.36
CA ASP A 99 -23.99 0.40 -5.25
C ASP A 99 -24.36 1.68 -4.49
N VAL A 100 -23.58 2.08 -3.48
CA VAL A 100 -23.82 3.32 -2.71
C VAL A 100 -23.40 4.56 -3.51
N VAL A 101 -22.25 4.53 -4.19
CA VAL A 101 -21.77 5.65 -5.01
C VAL A 101 -22.65 5.85 -6.24
N SER A 102 -23.24 4.78 -6.81
CA SER A 102 -24.17 4.91 -7.94
C SER A 102 -25.38 5.79 -7.63
N LYS A 103 -25.82 5.81 -6.37
CA LYS A 103 -26.99 6.54 -5.88
C LYS A 103 -26.68 7.99 -5.51
N LEU A 104 -25.40 8.37 -5.41
CA LEU A 104 -25.02 9.73 -5.09
C LEU A 104 -25.44 10.70 -6.20
N SER A 105 -25.79 11.91 -5.77
CA SER A 105 -26.03 13.04 -6.66
C SER A 105 -24.76 13.41 -7.43
N PHE A 106 -24.91 14.02 -8.61
CA PHE A 106 -23.75 14.52 -9.35
C PHE A 106 -22.91 15.54 -8.55
N PRO A 107 -23.53 16.52 -7.85
CA PRO A 107 -22.77 17.41 -6.97
C PRO A 107 -21.93 16.68 -5.92
N ASP A 108 -22.44 15.60 -5.33
CA ASP A 108 -21.67 14.83 -4.36
C ASP A 108 -20.51 14.06 -4.98
N LYS A 109 -20.71 13.53 -6.19
CA LYS A 109 -19.63 12.89 -6.96
C LYS A 109 -18.53 13.87 -7.35
N GLU A 110 -18.87 15.12 -7.66
CA GLU A 110 -17.91 16.19 -7.99
C GLU A 110 -17.02 16.56 -6.79
N ARG A 111 -17.47 16.32 -5.55
CA ARG A 111 -16.69 16.58 -4.33
C ARG A 111 -15.55 15.58 -4.10
N VAL A 112 -15.53 14.46 -4.84
CA VAL A 112 -14.54 13.38 -4.74
C VAL A 112 -13.98 12.98 -6.13
N PRO A 113 -13.29 13.91 -6.82
CA PRO A 113 -12.89 13.73 -8.22
C PRO A 113 -11.87 12.60 -8.43
N ARG A 114 -11.04 12.30 -7.42
CA ARG A 114 -10.03 11.24 -7.50
C ARG A 114 -10.63 9.86 -7.28
N VAL A 115 -11.69 9.76 -6.49
CA VAL A 115 -12.53 8.57 -6.48
C VAL A 115 -13.17 8.36 -7.85
N GLY A 116 -13.68 9.43 -8.46
CA GLY A 116 -14.26 9.37 -9.81
C GLY A 116 -13.30 8.83 -10.87
N ARG A 117 -12.08 9.38 -10.97
CA ARG A 117 -11.08 8.87 -11.92
C ARG A 117 -10.69 7.42 -11.63
N TRP A 118 -10.60 7.02 -10.36
CA TRP A 118 -10.26 5.65 -9.96
C TRP A 118 -11.37 4.67 -10.33
N PHE A 119 -12.63 5.03 -10.11
CA PHE A 119 -13.79 4.26 -10.60
C PHE A 119 -13.74 4.09 -12.12
N SER A 120 -13.54 5.17 -12.87
CA SER A 120 -13.42 5.11 -14.34
C SER A 120 -12.27 4.20 -14.78
N HIS A 121 -11.13 4.27 -14.10
CA HIS A 121 -9.96 3.44 -14.40
C HIS A 121 -10.24 1.95 -14.14
N LEU A 122 -10.87 1.60 -13.02
CA LEU A 122 -11.25 0.19 -12.76
C LEU A 122 -12.31 -0.34 -13.71
N GLN A 123 -13.21 0.52 -14.17
CA GLN A 123 -14.25 0.14 -15.12
C GLN A 123 -13.69 -0.11 -16.52
N SER A 124 -12.71 0.67 -16.96
CA SER A 124 -12.05 0.45 -18.26
C SER A 124 -11.28 -0.88 -18.27
N LEU A 125 -10.67 -1.28 -17.15
CA LEU A 125 -9.98 -2.57 -17.02
C LEU A 125 -10.93 -3.79 -17.11
N LYS A 126 -12.19 -3.64 -16.71
CA LYS A 126 -13.21 -4.72 -16.77
C LYS A 126 -13.89 -4.85 -18.14
N GLY A 127 -13.64 -3.90 -19.05
CA GLY A 127 -14.27 -3.85 -20.37
C GLY A 127 -15.73 -3.39 -20.34
N PRO A 128 -16.36 -3.19 -21.51
CA PRO A 128 -17.65 -2.48 -21.66
C PRO A 128 -18.90 -3.22 -21.13
N LYS A 129 -18.75 -4.32 -20.40
CA LYS A 129 -19.86 -5.24 -20.06
C LYS A 129 -20.61 -4.93 -18.76
N SER A 130 -20.16 -3.97 -17.95
CA SER A 130 -20.84 -3.61 -16.69
C SER A 130 -21.47 -2.22 -16.76
N ALA A 131 -22.74 -2.09 -16.34
CA ALA A 131 -23.40 -0.82 -16.08
C ALA A 131 -22.54 0.02 -15.12
N GLY A 132 -21.78 0.96 -15.69
CA GLY A 132 -20.77 1.70 -14.95
C GLY A 132 -21.36 2.81 -14.10
N VAL A 133 -20.70 3.10 -12.98
CA VAL A 133 -20.96 4.31 -12.20
C VAL A 133 -20.48 5.52 -12.99
N ILE A 134 -21.42 6.37 -13.38
CA ILE A 134 -21.16 7.62 -14.08
C ILE A 134 -20.95 8.75 -13.06
N PHE A 135 -19.84 9.45 -13.20
CA PHE A 135 -19.44 10.56 -12.33
C PHE A 135 -19.70 11.96 -12.92
N SER A 136 -19.99 12.07 -14.23
CA SER A 136 -20.26 13.34 -14.90
C SER A 136 -21.59 13.34 -15.65
N LEU A 137 -22.26 14.49 -15.69
CA LEU A 137 -23.45 14.72 -16.53
C LEU A 137 -23.11 14.95 -17.99
N THR A 138 -21.87 15.34 -18.29
CA THR A 138 -21.44 15.60 -19.66
C THR A 138 -21.22 14.28 -20.40
N PRO A 139 -21.93 14.05 -21.53
CA PRO A 139 -21.55 13.01 -22.47
C PRO A 139 -20.15 13.36 -22.97
N LEU A 140 -19.19 12.46 -22.77
CA LEU A 140 -17.95 12.51 -23.54
C LEU A 140 -18.33 12.13 -24.98
N TYR A 141 -18.46 13.16 -25.83
CA TYR A 141 -18.67 13.04 -27.27
C TYR A 141 -17.48 12.37 -27.95
#